data_AF-A0A7X1Y5N9-F1
#
_entry.id   AF-A0A7X1Y5N9-F1
#
_cell.length_a   1.000
_cell.length_b   1.000
_cell.length_c   1.000
_cell.angle_alpha   90.00
_cell.angle_beta   90.00
_cell.angle_gamma   90.00
#
_symmetry.space_group_name_H-M   'P 1'
#
loop_
_entity.id
_entity.type
_entity.pdbx_description
1 polymer ?
#
loop_
_entity_poly.entity_id
_entity_poly.type
_entity_poly.pdbx_seq_one_letter_code
_entity_poly.pdbx_strand_id
1 'polypeptide(L)'
;FLFIGPSTKNVGKLLALNTDSDLDNELGIPASDLKTQITAARLNGGDRWACLAAPVSADGEWTAALEKAQQQGFSVEAVVITTPVIDGVELSQMNDAAVALNNVYGRRSFVMASSAGISALQPWSQYLTEQKAITADVAAPRVLV
;
A
#
# COMPACT_ATOMS: atom_id res chain seq x y z
N PHE A 1 -0.12 -5.97 -8.96
CA PHE A 1 -0.70 -5.03 -7.98
C PHE A 1 0.08 -3.73 -8.00
N LEU A 2 -0.50 -2.63 -7.49
CA LEU A 2 0.21 -1.37 -7.25
C LEU A 2 0.53 -1.25 -5.77
N PHE A 3 1.80 -1.16 -5.40
CA PHE A 3 2.26 -0.89 -4.04
C PHE A 3 2.64 0.58 -3.91
N ILE A 4 2.10 1.26 -2.91
CA ILE A 4 2.32 2.69 -2.64
C ILE A 4 2.76 2.85 -1.19
N GLY A 5 3.85 3.57 -0.97
CA GLY A 5 4.28 3.93 0.38
C GLY A 5 5.71 4.43 0.45
N PRO A 6 6.21 4.69 1.67
CA PRO A 6 7.47 5.39 1.87
C PRO A 6 8.65 4.58 1.38
N SER A 7 9.59 5.25 0.72
CA SER A 7 10.89 4.73 0.31
C SER A 7 11.86 5.89 0.08
N THR A 8 13.17 5.61 0.06
CA THR A 8 14.22 6.65 0.02
C THR A 8 14.71 6.96 -1.39
N LYS A 9 14.35 6.15 -2.40
CA LYS A 9 14.82 6.30 -3.78
C LYS A 9 13.65 6.27 -4.75
N ASN A 10 13.83 6.93 -5.91
CA ASN A 10 12.83 7.01 -6.97
C ASN A 10 11.45 7.56 -6.51
N VAL A 11 11.43 8.38 -5.46
CA VAL A 11 10.21 9.05 -4.95
C VAL A 11 9.49 9.78 -6.08
N GLY A 12 8.18 9.58 -6.16
CA GLY A 12 7.31 10.16 -7.19
C GLY A 12 7.37 9.45 -8.54
N LYS A 13 8.13 8.37 -8.72
CA LYS A 13 8.12 7.55 -9.94
C LYS A 13 7.17 6.35 -9.82
N LEU A 14 6.83 5.75 -10.95
CA LEU A 14 6.19 4.44 -11.04
C LEU A 14 7.21 3.46 -11.60
N LEU A 15 7.44 2.37 -10.89
CA LEU A 15 8.47 1.37 -11.21
C LEU A 15 7.80 0.03 -11.48
N ALA A 16 8.02 -0.54 -12.66
CA ALA A 16 7.66 -1.93 -12.92
C ALA A 16 8.77 -2.82 -12.35
N LEU A 17 8.43 -3.66 -11.37
CA LEU A 17 9.36 -4.54 -10.67
C LEU A 17 8.94 -6.00 -10.87
N ASN A 18 9.92 -6.90 -10.87
CA ASN A 18 9.75 -8.34 -11.00
C ASN A 18 10.71 -9.11 -10.08
N THR A 19 10.80 -10.42 -10.25
CA THR A 19 11.69 -11.30 -9.49
C THR A 19 13.16 -10.88 -9.53
N ASP A 20 13.64 -10.38 -10.68
CA ASP A 20 15.05 -10.05 -10.93
C ASP A 20 15.42 -8.62 -10.56
N SER A 21 14.46 -7.80 -10.12
CA SER A 21 14.67 -6.40 -9.79
C SER A 21 15.55 -6.23 -8.55
N ASP A 22 16.58 -5.39 -8.65
CA ASP A 22 17.41 -4.96 -7.52
C ASP A 22 16.65 -3.93 -6.67
N LEU A 23 16.00 -4.40 -5.60
CA LEU A 23 15.18 -3.55 -4.73
C LEU A 23 16.01 -2.52 -3.95
N ASP A 24 17.29 -2.77 -3.68
CA ASP A 24 18.15 -1.78 -3.02
C ASP A 24 18.52 -0.66 -3.99
N ASN A 25 18.76 -0.99 -5.25
CA ASN A 25 18.92 0.02 -6.28
C ASN A 25 17.61 0.75 -6.61
N GLU A 26 16.45 0.10 -6.59
CA GLU A 26 15.20 0.76 -7.00
C GLU A 26 14.50 1.52 -5.87
N LEU A 27 14.55 1.00 -4.63
CA LEU A 27 13.80 1.51 -3.48
C LEU A 27 14.72 2.03 -2.34
N GLY A 28 16.03 1.94 -2.55
CA GLY A 28 17.05 2.37 -1.58
C GLY A 28 17.47 1.28 -0.61
N ILE A 29 18.70 1.39 -0.11
CA ILE A 29 19.32 0.42 0.80
C ILE A 29 18.63 0.38 2.19
N PRO A 30 18.23 1.52 2.80
CA PRO A 30 17.51 1.47 4.07
C PRO A 30 16.20 0.68 3.96
N ALA A 31 15.79 0.03 5.05
CA ALA A 31 14.46 -0.54 5.14
C ALA A 31 13.41 0.58 5.05
N SER A 32 12.29 0.26 4.42
CA SER A 32 11.13 1.14 4.30
C SER A 32 9.88 0.28 4.18
N ASP A 33 8.71 0.81 4.53
CA ASP A 33 7.48 0.02 4.50
C ASP A 33 7.20 -0.52 3.09
N LEU A 34 7.43 0.30 2.06
CA LEU A 34 7.26 -0.12 0.67
C LEU A 34 8.18 -1.29 0.32
N LYS A 35 9.49 -1.18 0.64
CA LYS A 35 10.46 -2.23 0.32
C LYS A 35 10.18 -3.52 1.10
N THR A 36 9.78 -3.41 2.36
CA THR A 36 9.44 -4.56 3.20
C THR A 36 8.27 -5.34 2.61
N GLN A 37 7.16 -4.67 2.27
CA GLN A 37 5.97 -5.34 1.73
C GLN A 37 6.21 -5.89 0.33
N ILE A 38 6.95 -5.19 -0.53
CA ILE A 38 7.32 -5.68 -1.86
C ILE A 38 8.21 -6.93 -1.75
N THR A 39 9.17 -6.94 -0.83
CA THR A 39 10.05 -8.09 -0.60
C THR A 39 9.25 -9.30 -0.16
N ALA A 40 8.32 -9.12 0.78
CA ALA A 40 7.42 -10.18 1.23
C ALA A 40 6.50 -10.68 0.09
N ALA A 41 5.90 -9.78 -0.68
CA ALA A 41 5.05 -10.14 -1.81
C ALA A 41 5.82 -10.93 -2.88
N ARG A 42 7.05 -10.50 -3.20
CA ARG A 42 7.94 -11.20 -4.14
C ARG A 42 8.26 -12.61 -3.68
N LEU A 43 8.58 -12.80 -2.41
CA LEU A 43 8.89 -14.12 -1.84
C LEU A 43 7.70 -15.09 -1.94
N ASN A 44 6.48 -14.57 -1.83
CA ASN A 44 5.25 -15.37 -1.90
C ASN A 44 4.70 -15.55 -3.33
N GLY A 45 5.24 -14.83 -4.32
CA GLY A 45 4.67 -14.77 -5.67
C GLY A 45 5.23 -15.75 -6.70
N GLY A 46 6.30 -16.47 -6.36
CA GLY A 46 6.99 -17.39 -7.26
C GLY A 46 7.68 -16.71 -8.46
N ASP A 47 8.15 -17.54 -9.41
CA ASP A 47 9.06 -17.11 -10.50
C ASP A 47 8.47 -16.11 -11.50
N ARG A 48 7.14 -15.92 -11.51
CA ARG A 48 6.45 -14.98 -12.41
C ARG A 48 5.91 -13.74 -11.70
N TRP A 49 6.31 -13.52 -10.46
CA TRP A 49 5.84 -12.38 -9.70
C TRP A 49 6.30 -11.05 -10.33
N ALA A 50 5.38 -10.09 -10.39
CA ALA A 50 5.64 -8.72 -10.79
C ALA A 50 4.68 -7.74 -10.10
N CYS A 51 5.12 -6.50 -9.94
CA CYS A 51 4.28 -5.42 -9.42
C CYS A 51 4.62 -4.06 -10.04
N LEU A 52 3.72 -3.10 -9.82
CA LEU A 52 4.01 -1.69 -9.97
C LEU A 52 4.29 -1.13 -8.57
N ALA A 53 5.37 -0.39 -8.40
CA ALA A 53 5.71 0.29 -7.16
C ALA A 53 5.67 1.80 -7.35
N ALA A 54 5.12 2.51 -6.37
CA ALA A 54 5.09 3.96 -6.29
C ALA A 54 5.75 4.42 -4.98
N PRO A 55 7.07 4.64 -4.97
CA PRO A 55 7.76 5.27 -3.86
C PRO A 55 7.21 6.67 -3.59
N VAL A 56 6.78 6.92 -2.36
CA VAL A 56 6.43 8.26 -1.87
C VAL A 56 7.40 8.69 -0.76
N SER A 57 7.43 9.98 -0.42
CA SER A 57 8.14 10.47 0.76
C SER A 57 7.49 9.94 2.05
N ALA A 58 8.17 10.06 3.19
CA ALA A 58 7.62 9.69 4.50
C ALA A 58 6.27 10.37 4.78
N ASP A 59 6.17 11.66 4.46
CA ASP A 59 4.93 12.45 4.59
C ASP A 59 4.14 12.51 3.26
N GLY A 60 4.38 11.56 2.36
CA GLY A 60 3.82 11.57 1.02
C GLY A 60 2.42 10.96 0.96
N GLU A 61 1.50 11.67 0.29
CA GLU A 61 0.13 11.22 0.07
C GLU A 61 0.04 10.10 -0.98
N TRP A 62 -0.54 8.96 -0.62
CA TRP A 62 -0.71 7.83 -1.54
C TRP A 62 -1.69 8.12 -2.68
N THR A 63 -2.63 9.04 -2.47
CA THR A 63 -3.69 9.40 -3.43
C THR A 63 -3.11 9.97 -4.73
N ALA A 64 -2.11 10.84 -4.64
CA ALA A 64 -1.43 11.42 -5.80
C ALA A 64 -0.68 10.37 -6.62
N ALA A 65 -0.05 9.39 -5.95
CA ALA A 65 0.59 8.26 -6.61
C ALA A 65 -0.44 7.35 -7.30
N LEU A 66 -1.58 7.10 -6.66
CA LEU A 66 -2.68 6.34 -7.25
C LEU A 66 -3.21 7.03 -8.50
N GLU A 67 -3.51 8.33 -8.42
CA GLU A 67 -4.00 9.12 -9.54
C GLU A 67 -3.01 9.10 -10.71
N LYS A 68 -1.72 9.32 -10.42
CA LYS A 68 -0.66 9.25 -11.43
C LYS A 68 -0.63 7.89 -12.15
N ALA A 69 -0.78 6.78 -11.41
CA ALA A 69 -0.85 5.46 -12.01
C ALA A 69 -2.05 5.33 -12.97
N GLN A 70 -3.21 5.89 -12.59
CA GLN A 70 -4.37 5.85 -13.45
C GLN A 70 -4.19 6.67 -14.74
N GLN A 71 -3.67 7.89 -14.61
CA GLN A 71 -3.38 8.80 -15.73
C GLN A 71 -2.38 8.20 -16.72
N GLN A 72 -1.44 7.37 -16.24
CA GLN A 72 -0.48 6.65 -17.07
C GLN A 72 -1.02 5.32 -17.65
N GLY A 73 -2.31 5.02 -17.44
CA GLY A 73 -2.96 3.87 -18.04
C GLY A 73 -2.79 2.55 -17.29
N PHE A 74 -2.21 2.55 -16.09
CA PHE A 74 -2.07 1.33 -15.31
C PHE A 74 -3.41 0.90 -14.68
N SER A 75 -3.91 -0.25 -15.12
CA SER A 75 -5.09 -0.90 -14.55
C SER A 75 -4.65 -2.05 -13.65
N VAL A 76 -4.97 -1.98 -12.36
CA VAL A 76 -4.56 -2.96 -11.35
C VAL A 76 -5.77 -3.47 -10.57
N GLU A 77 -5.74 -4.74 -10.18
CA GLU A 77 -6.80 -5.35 -9.37
C GLU A 77 -6.73 -4.93 -7.90
N ALA A 78 -5.51 -4.73 -7.39
CA ALA A 78 -5.27 -4.37 -5.99
C ALA A 78 -4.30 -3.19 -5.87
N VAL A 79 -4.63 -2.29 -4.94
CA VAL A 79 -3.78 -1.21 -4.46
C VAL A 79 -3.34 -1.56 -3.04
N VAL A 80 -2.04 -1.62 -2.79
CA VAL A 80 -1.46 -1.94 -1.48
C VAL A 80 -0.88 -0.65 -0.91
N ILE A 81 -1.46 -0.15 0.17
CA ILE A 81 -0.94 1.01 0.91
C ILE A 81 -0.07 0.47 2.03
N THR A 82 1.25 0.69 1.91
CA THR A 82 2.22 0.07 2.82
C THR A 82 2.47 0.91 4.07
N THR A 83 2.12 2.20 4.05
CA THR A 83 2.09 3.02 5.27
C THR A 83 1.02 2.47 6.22
N PRO A 84 1.34 2.17 7.48
CA PRO A 84 0.37 1.71 8.45
C PRO A 84 -0.75 2.72 8.68
N VAL A 85 -2.00 2.26 8.62
CA VAL A 85 -3.15 3.06 9.03
C VAL A 85 -3.21 3.23 10.54
N ILE A 86 -3.74 4.35 10.98
CA ILE A 86 -3.89 4.73 12.39
C ILE A 86 -5.36 4.58 12.82
N ASP A 87 -6.32 4.85 11.93
CA ASP A 87 -7.74 4.80 12.24
C ASP A 87 -8.65 4.43 11.04
N GLY A 88 -9.96 4.33 11.30
CA GLY A 88 -10.97 3.98 10.31
C GLY A 88 -11.30 5.07 9.29
N VAL A 89 -10.87 6.32 9.51
CA VAL A 89 -11.07 7.41 8.55
C VAL A 89 -10.24 7.14 7.29
N GLU A 90 -9.01 6.67 7.46
CA GLU A 90 -8.13 6.32 6.35
C GLU A 90 -8.71 5.15 5.53
N LEU A 91 -9.28 4.14 6.19
CA LEU A 91 -9.95 3.02 5.50
C LEU A 91 -11.17 3.51 4.68
N SER A 92 -11.92 4.46 5.21
CA SER A 92 -13.06 5.06 4.49
C SER A 92 -12.58 5.84 3.26
N GLN A 93 -11.50 6.60 3.38
CA GLN A 93 -10.87 7.31 2.25
C GLN A 93 -10.36 6.33 1.17
N MET A 94 -9.77 5.21 1.57
CA MET A 94 -9.32 4.16 0.64
C MET A 94 -10.50 3.52 -0.10
N ASN A 95 -11.62 3.27 0.60
CA ASN A 95 -12.84 2.77 -0.03
C ASN A 95 -13.38 3.77 -1.06
N ASP A 96 -13.47 5.05 -0.69
CA ASP A 96 -13.96 6.11 -1.56
C ASP A 96 -13.09 6.28 -2.80
N ALA A 97 -11.76 6.19 -2.65
CA ALA A 97 -10.84 6.18 -3.78
C ALA A 97 -11.10 5.00 -4.72
N ALA A 98 -11.29 3.78 -4.19
CA ALA A 98 -11.60 2.61 -5.01
C ALA A 98 -12.97 2.71 -5.72
N VAL A 99 -13.96 3.34 -5.09
CA VAL A 99 -15.24 3.69 -5.74
C VAL A 99 -15.04 4.72 -6.85
N ALA A 100 -14.25 5.76 -6.59
CA ALA A 100 -13.95 6.81 -7.56
C ALA A 100 -13.22 6.25 -8.80
N LEU A 101 -12.27 5.32 -8.61
CA LEU A 101 -11.60 4.63 -9.73
C LEU A 101 -12.58 3.93 -10.66
N ASN A 102 -13.56 3.23 -10.08
CA ASN A 102 -14.60 2.56 -10.85
C ASN A 102 -15.52 3.56 -11.57
N ASN A 103 -15.90 4.64 -10.90
CA ASN A 103 -16.83 5.63 -11.46
C ASN A 103 -16.20 6.48 -12.58
N VAL A 104 -14.91 6.82 -12.46
CA VAL A 104 -14.22 7.70 -13.42
C VAL A 104 -13.60 6.91 -14.57
N TYR A 105 -12.98 5.76 -14.26
CA TYR A 105 -12.20 5.00 -15.26
C TYR A 105 -12.79 3.64 -15.61
N GLY A 106 -13.88 3.21 -14.96
CA GLY A 106 -14.41 1.85 -15.12
C GLY A 106 -13.51 0.76 -14.53
N ARG A 107 -12.56 1.13 -13.66
CA ARG A 107 -11.56 0.21 -13.09
C ARG A 107 -12.01 -0.28 -11.73
N ARG A 108 -12.22 -1.59 -11.59
CA ARG A 108 -12.54 -2.21 -10.31
C ARG A 108 -11.24 -2.60 -9.61
N SER A 109 -11.05 -2.07 -8.41
CA SER A 109 -9.97 -2.44 -7.52
C SER A 109 -10.47 -2.64 -6.09
N PHE A 110 -9.70 -3.41 -5.32
CA PHE A 110 -9.74 -3.41 -3.86
C PHE A 110 -8.44 -2.82 -3.29
N VAL A 111 -8.49 -2.38 -2.03
CA VAL A 111 -7.34 -1.80 -1.33
C VAL A 111 -6.92 -2.71 -0.20
N MET A 112 -5.62 -2.96 -0.08
CA MET A 112 -4.98 -3.61 1.06
C MET A 112 -4.27 -2.54 1.87
N ALA A 113 -4.75 -2.27 3.09
CA ALA A 113 -4.12 -1.35 4.02
C ALA A 113 -3.16 -2.11 4.93
N SER A 114 -1.99 -1.55 5.21
CA SER A 114 -1.14 -2.07 6.29
C SER A 114 -1.66 -1.57 7.63
N SER A 115 -1.56 -2.36 8.70
CA SER A 115 -1.63 -1.87 10.07
C SER A 115 -0.26 -1.95 10.76
N ALA A 116 -0.09 -1.22 11.85
CA ALA A 116 1.14 -1.29 12.62
C ALA A 116 1.26 -2.65 13.31
N GLY A 117 2.44 -3.26 13.27
CA GLY A 117 2.75 -4.44 14.07
C GLY A 117 2.92 -4.09 15.56
N ILE A 118 2.82 -5.10 16.43
CA ILE A 118 3.04 -4.91 17.87
C ILE A 118 4.49 -4.46 18.15
N SER A 119 4.64 -3.43 18.98
CA SER A 119 5.97 -2.98 19.41
C SER A 119 6.48 -3.77 20.63
N ALA A 120 7.80 -3.84 20.80
CA ALA A 120 8.42 -4.60 21.90
C ALA A 120 8.04 -4.10 23.30
N LEU A 121 7.65 -2.83 23.42
CA LEU A 121 7.26 -2.20 24.70
C LEU A 121 5.74 -2.22 24.93
N GLN A 122 4.96 -2.70 23.96
CA GLN A 122 3.50 -2.67 24.01
C GLN A 122 2.93 -3.97 24.58
N PRO A 123 2.10 -3.92 25.63
CA PRO A 123 1.35 -5.08 26.10
C PRO A 123 0.41 -5.60 25.03
N TRP A 124 0.27 -6.93 24.94
CA TRP A 124 -0.62 -7.59 23.97
C TRP A 124 -2.07 -7.09 24.05
N SER A 125 -2.59 -6.86 25.25
CA SER A 125 -3.95 -6.33 25.45
C SER A 125 -4.14 -4.92 24.88
N GLN A 126 -3.11 -4.09 24.95
CA GLN A 126 -3.12 -2.75 24.35
C GLN A 126 -3.14 -2.87 22.83
N TYR A 127 -2.26 -3.69 22.25
CA TYR A 127 -2.22 -3.94 20.80
C TYR A 127 -3.58 -4.43 20.27
N LEU A 128 -4.22 -5.40 20.93
CA LEU A 128 -5.54 -5.88 20.53
C LEU A 128 -6.62 -4.79 20.58
N THR A 129 -6.52 -3.86 21.53
CA THR A 129 -7.47 -2.75 21.66
C THR A 129 -7.29 -1.75 20.53
N GLU A 130 -6.04 -1.39 20.21
CA GLU A 130 -5.70 -0.51 19.10
C GLU A 130 -6.12 -1.10 17.76
N GLN A 131 -5.80 -2.37 17.47
CA GLN A 131 -6.18 -3.02 16.20
C GLN A 131 -7.70 -3.11 16.01
N LYS A 132 -8.46 -3.37 17.08
CA LYS A 132 -9.94 -3.37 17.00
C LYS A 132 -10.50 -1.98 16.72
N ALA A 133 -9.86 -0.93 17.25
CA ALA A 133 -10.32 0.44 17.05
C ALA A 133 -10.20 0.88 15.58
N ILE A 134 -9.23 0.36 14.82
CA ILE A 134 -9.02 0.68 13.40
C ILE A 134 -10.27 0.37 12.56
N THR A 135 -10.96 -0.75 12.82
CA THR A 135 -12.10 -1.21 12.01
C THR A 135 -13.46 -0.99 12.67
N ALA A 136 -13.48 -0.45 13.90
CA ALA A 136 -14.72 -0.20 14.64
C ALA A 136 -15.61 0.79 13.87
N ASP A 137 -16.86 0.40 13.63
CA ASP A 137 -17.88 1.21 12.95
C ASP A 137 -17.50 1.67 11.52
N VAL A 138 -16.57 0.96 10.87
CA VAL A 138 -16.13 1.26 9.48
C VAL A 138 -16.92 0.43 8.47
N ALA A 139 -17.51 1.10 7.48
CA ALA A 139 -18.16 0.47 6.33
C ALA A 139 -17.35 0.69 5.04
N ALA A 140 -16.27 -0.09 4.87
CA ALA A 140 -15.33 0.01 3.75
C ALA A 140 -15.22 -1.32 2.98
N PRO A 141 -16.25 -1.78 2.24
CA PRO A 141 -16.31 -3.12 1.66
C PRO A 141 -15.26 -3.40 0.57
N ARG A 142 -14.55 -2.38 0.09
CA ARG A 142 -13.45 -2.52 -0.88
C ARG A 142 -12.08 -2.57 -0.24
N VAL A 143 -11.99 -2.55 1.08
CA VAL A 143 -10.74 -2.47 1.82
C VAL A 143 -10.59 -3.69 2.72
N LEU A 144 -9.41 -4.29 2.70
CA LEU A 144 -8.95 -5.20 3.75
C LEU A 144 -7.77 -4.57 4.47
N VAL A 145 -7.63 -4.88 5.75
CA VAL A 145 -6.55 -4.45 6.65
C VAL A 145 -6.04 -5.66 7.43
#